data_AF-M1EBF0-F1
#
_entry.id   AF-M1EBF0-F1
#
_cell.length_a   1.000
_cell.length_b   1.000
_cell.length_c   1.000
_cell.angle_alpha   90.00
_cell.angle_beta   90.00
_cell.angle_gamma   90.00
#
_symmetry.space_group_name_H-M   'P 1'
#
loop_
_entity.id
_entity.type
_entity.pdbx_description
1 polymer ?
#
loop_
_entity_poly.entity_id
_entity_poly.type
_entity_poly.pdbx_seq_one_letter_code
_entity_poly.pdbx_strand_id
1 'polypeptide(L)'
;SDSCRLFYPEDPIKIVRGQGQYLYDDEGAEYLDCINNVAHVGHCHPLVVRAAHGARTEGKTQIPTPTSRYLHDNIVDYAQRLSETLPEKLCVFYFLNSGSEANDLALRLAR
;
A
#
# COMPACT_ATOMS: atom_id res chain seq x y z
N SER A 1 -7.53 20.10 -19.43
CA SER A 1 -7.31 19.62 -18.05
C SER A 1 -6.33 18.48 -18.15
N ASP A 2 -5.04 18.77 -18.05
CA ASP A 2 -3.96 17.83 -18.45
C ASP A 2 -3.55 16.85 -17.33
N SER A 3 -4.47 16.55 -16.40
CA SER A 3 -4.13 15.94 -15.11
C SER A 3 -4.11 14.41 -15.10
N CYS A 4 -4.33 13.75 -16.24
CA CYS A 4 -4.21 12.30 -16.34
C CYS A 4 -3.42 11.95 -17.62
N ARG A 5 -2.11 11.74 -17.48
CA ARG A 5 -1.26 11.24 -18.57
C ARG A 5 -1.04 9.76 -18.35
N LEU A 6 -1.27 8.97 -19.39
CA LEU A 6 -0.95 7.54 -19.38
C LEU A 6 0.56 7.34 -19.46
N PHE A 7 1.04 6.29 -18.81
CA PHE A 7 2.45 5.92 -18.88
C PHE A 7 2.84 5.44 -20.28
N TYR A 8 1.91 4.80 -20.99
CA TYR A 8 2.01 4.42 -22.40
C TYR A 8 0.97 5.20 -23.20
N PRO A 9 1.28 6.43 -23.67
CA PRO A 9 0.31 7.29 -24.33
C PRO A 9 0.02 6.88 -25.78
N GLU A 10 1.00 6.30 -26.48
CA GLU A 10 0.86 5.88 -27.89
C GLU A 10 0.12 4.56 -28.05
N ASP A 11 0.32 3.63 -27.11
CA ASP A 11 -0.33 2.31 -27.09
C ASP A 11 -0.79 2.00 -25.66
N PRO A 12 -1.97 2.48 -25.25
CA PRO A 12 -2.42 2.37 -23.88
C PRO A 12 -2.86 0.95 -23.55
N ILE A 13 -2.05 0.27 -22.74
CA ILE A 13 -2.36 -1.08 -22.26
C ILE A 13 -3.36 -1.01 -21.11
N LYS A 14 -4.51 -1.68 -21.28
CA LYS A 14 -5.57 -1.74 -20.26
C LYS A 14 -5.47 -3.04 -19.46
N ILE A 15 -4.74 -2.99 -18.35
CA ILE A 15 -4.61 -4.12 -17.43
C ILE A 15 -5.89 -4.31 -16.60
N VAL A 16 -6.46 -5.51 -16.65
CA VAL A 16 -7.69 -5.88 -15.92
C VAL A 16 -7.48 -6.89 -14.81
N ARG A 17 -6.37 -7.64 -14.83
CA ARG A 17 -6.04 -8.63 -13.79
C ARG A 17 -4.54 -8.65 -13.53
N GLY A 18 -4.15 -8.89 -12.28
CA GLY A 18 -2.77 -9.15 -11.90
C GLY A 18 -2.68 -10.34 -10.95
N GLN A 19 -1.62 -11.14 -11.08
CA GLN A 19 -1.34 -12.27 -10.18
C GLN A 19 0.16 -12.53 -10.10
N GLY A 20 0.73 -12.42 -8.89
CA GLY A 20 2.16 -12.59 -8.69
C GLY A 20 2.96 -11.57 -9.50
N GLN A 21 3.88 -12.03 -10.33
CA GLN A 21 4.68 -11.18 -11.23
C GLN A 21 3.99 -10.85 -12.57
N TYR A 22 2.76 -11.32 -12.79
CA TYR A 22 2.09 -11.19 -14.09
C TYR A 22 0.92 -10.22 -14.06
N LEU A 23 0.72 -9.53 -15.18
CA LEU A 23 -0.41 -8.69 -15.50
C LEU A 23 -1.11 -9.21 -16.76
N TYR A 24 -2.41 -8.98 -16.84
CA TYR A 24 -3.25 -9.43 -17.95
C TYR A 24 -4.11 -8.28 -18.43
N ASP A 25 -4.10 -8.02 -19.74
CA ASP A 25 -4.96 -7.01 -20.36
C ASP A 25 -6.39 -7.54 -20.60
N ASP A 26 -7.26 -6.69 -21.15
CA ASP A 26 -8.64 -7.05 -21.47
C ASP A 26 -8.80 -7.95 -22.71
N GLU A 27 -7.74 -8.13 -23.49
CA GLU A 27 -7.68 -9.09 -24.60
C GLU A 27 -7.14 -10.47 -24.16
N GLY A 28 -6.63 -10.57 -22.94
CA GLY A 28 -6.10 -11.79 -22.33
C GLY A 28 -4.60 -12.00 -22.52
N ALA A 29 -3.86 -11.03 -23.07
CA ALA A 29 -2.42 -11.11 -23.19
C ALA A 29 -1.76 -11.06 -21.80
N GLU A 30 -0.71 -11.86 -21.62
CA GLU A 30 0.06 -11.93 -20.36
C GLU A 30 1.33 -11.09 -20.48
N TYR A 31 1.58 -10.27 -19.47
CA TYR A 31 2.75 -9.42 -19.35
C TYR A 31 3.51 -9.75 -18.06
N LEU A 32 4.82 -9.94 -18.17
CA LEU A 32 5.71 -10.01 -17.01
C LEU A 32 5.98 -8.60 -16.49
N ASP A 33 5.60 -8.32 -15.25
CA ASP A 33 5.78 -7.01 -14.61
C ASP A 33 7.17 -6.91 -13.97
N CYS A 34 8.05 -6.17 -14.64
CA CYS A 34 9.41 -5.87 -14.19
C CYS A 34 9.58 -4.41 -13.73
N ILE A 35 8.51 -3.62 -13.68
CA ILE A 35 8.57 -2.17 -13.45
C ILE A 35 7.90 -1.74 -12.15
N ASN A 36 6.92 -2.50 -11.67
CA ASN A 36 6.12 -2.12 -10.52
C ASN A 36 6.85 -2.41 -9.21
N ASN A 37 7.03 -1.36 -8.41
CA ASN A 37 7.62 -1.43 -7.07
C ASN A 37 6.58 -1.42 -5.94
N VAL A 38 5.32 -1.10 -6.24
CA VAL A 38 4.23 -1.01 -5.26
C VAL A 38 3.72 -2.40 -4.89
N ALA A 39 3.55 -3.29 -5.88
CA ALA A 39 3.16 -4.68 -5.68
C ALA A 39 4.35 -5.52 -5.18
N HIS A 40 4.93 -5.15 -4.04
CA HIS A 40 6.21 -5.68 -3.55
C HIS A 40 6.21 -7.20 -3.32
N VAL A 41 5.08 -7.78 -2.93
CA VAL A 41 4.89 -9.23 -2.75
C VAL A 41 4.15 -9.88 -3.92
N GLY A 42 4.14 -9.22 -5.08
CA GLY A 42 3.37 -9.61 -6.25
C GLY A 42 1.91 -9.15 -6.19
N HIS A 43 1.32 -9.04 -7.38
CA HIS A 43 -0.07 -8.64 -7.58
C HIS A 43 -1.04 -9.63 -6.93
N CYS A 44 -2.04 -9.10 -6.23
CA CYS A 44 -3.11 -9.87 -5.59
C CYS A 44 -2.63 -11.00 -4.67
N HIS A 45 -1.54 -10.79 -3.93
CA HIS A 45 -0.98 -11.81 -3.04
C HIS A 45 -2.03 -12.33 -2.03
N PRO A 46 -2.30 -13.64 -1.95
CA PRO A 46 -3.47 -14.20 -1.27
C PRO A 46 -3.50 -13.91 0.23
N LEU A 47 -2.34 -13.82 0.89
CA LEU A 47 -2.26 -13.47 2.31
C LEU A 47 -2.62 -11.99 2.56
N VAL A 48 -2.23 -11.09 1.66
CA VAL A 48 -2.53 -9.64 1.79
C VAL A 48 -4.01 -9.41 1.52
N VAL A 49 -4.53 -10.01 0.45
CA VAL A 49 -5.95 -9.98 0.10
C VAL A 49 -6.78 -10.54 1.26
N ARG A 50 -6.42 -11.70 1.81
CA ARG A 50 -7.11 -12.28 2.97
C ARG A 50 -7.04 -11.39 4.21
N ALA A 51 -5.90 -10.77 4.52
CA ALA A 51 -5.81 -9.86 5.66
C ALA A 51 -6.70 -8.62 5.48
N ALA A 52 -6.71 -8.04 4.28
CA ALA A 52 -7.53 -6.88 3.94
C ALA A 52 -9.04 -7.20 3.93
N HIS A 53 -9.44 -8.35 3.39
CA HIS A 53 -10.83 -8.79 3.39
C HIS A 53 -11.28 -9.34 4.74
N GLY A 54 -10.45 -10.12 5.43
CA GLY A 54 -10.74 -10.66 6.76
C GLY A 54 -11.00 -9.54 7.77
N ALA A 55 -10.23 -8.44 7.69
CA ALA A 55 -10.53 -7.22 8.43
C ALA A 55 -11.97 -6.74 8.13
N ARG A 56 -12.38 -6.67 6.85
CA ARG A 56 -13.73 -6.25 6.45
C ARG A 56 -14.86 -7.23 6.81
N THR A 57 -14.62 -8.55 6.78
CA THR A 57 -15.67 -9.57 6.91
C THR A 57 -15.99 -9.94 8.36
N GLU A 58 -15.06 -9.74 9.31
CA GLU A 58 -15.30 -10.01 10.74
C GLU A 58 -16.27 -9.01 11.43
N GLY A 59 -17.02 -8.19 10.69
CA GLY A 59 -17.84 -7.10 11.25
C GLY A 59 -17.02 -5.97 11.88
N LYS A 60 -15.70 -6.15 11.97
CA LYS A 60 -14.69 -5.12 12.17
C LYS A 60 -14.50 -4.37 10.85
N THR A 61 -15.55 -3.70 10.36
CA THR A 61 -15.28 -2.43 9.70
C THR A 61 -14.52 -1.63 10.74
N GLN A 62 -13.19 -1.77 10.80
CA GLN A 62 -12.34 -1.00 11.67
C GLN A 62 -12.79 0.39 11.33
N ILE A 63 -13.48 1.02 12.29
CA ILE A 63 -14.07 2.33 12.08
C ILE A 63 -12.94 3.09 11.42
N PRO A 64 -13.08 3.55 10.17
CA PRO A 64 -12.04 4.30 9.52
C PRO A 64 -12.10 5.65 10.21
N THR A 65 -11.72 5.68 11.48
CA THR A 65 -11.56 6.86 12.25
C THR A 65 -10.23 7.37 11.74
N PRO A 66 -10.21 8.48 10.97
CA PRO A 66 -9.00 9.02 10.36
C PRO A 66 -8.03 9.59 11.41
N THR A 67 -8.22 9.21 12.67
CA THR A 67 -7.57 9.76 13.84
C THR A 67 -7.27 8.61 14.77
N SER A 68 -6.02 8.49 15.22
CA SER A 68 -5.53 7.56 16.25
C SER A 68 -6.14 7.77 17.65
N ARG A 69 -7.28 8.47 17.73
CA ARG A 69 -8.02 8.78 18.96
C ARG A 69 -8.62 7.53 19.62
N TYR A 70 -8.74 6.43 18.88
CA TYR A 70 -9.25 5.16 19.37
C TYR A 70 -8.21 4.07 19.17
N LEU A 71 -8.11 3.18 20.15
CA LEU A 71 -7.14 2.09 20.17
C LEU A 71 -7.48 1.06 19.09
N HIS A 72 -6.46 0.66 18.34
CA HIS A 72 -6.53 -0.40 17.34
C HIS A 72 -5.30 -1.28 17.47
N ASP A 73 -5.46 -2.52 17.95
CA ASP A 73 -4.33 -3.42 18.23
C ASP A 73 -3.45 -3.66 17.00
N ASN A 74 -4.06 -3.70 15.80
CA ASN A 74 -3.32 -3.88 14.54
C ASN A 74 -2.24 -2.81 14.30
N ILE A 75 -2.46 -1.56 14.72
CA ILE A 75 -1.46 -0.49 14.50
C ILE A 75 -0.30 -0.61 15.49
N VAL A 76 -0.58 -1.10 16.69
CA VAL A 76 0.41 -1.34 17.74
C VAL A 76 1.28 -2.54 17.37
N ASP A 77 0.65 -3.66 17.00
CA ASP A 77 1.33 -4.86 16.54
C ASP A 77 2.21 -4.58 15.31
N TYR A 78 1.71 -3.76 14.37
CA TYR A 78 2.49 -3.38 13.21
C TYR A 78 3.68 -2.49 13.58
N ALA A 79 3.49 -1.49 14.45
CA ALA A 79 4.59 -0.64 14.92
C ALA A 79 5.67 -1.44 15.65
N GLN A 80 5.28 -2.41 16.49
CA GLN A 80 6.22 -3.28 17.20
C GLN A 80 7.01 -4.16 16.22
N ARG A 81 6.34 -4.84 15.29
CA ARG A 81 7.02 -5.67 14.29
C ARG A 81 7.92 -4.84 13.37
N LEU A 82 7.55 -3.59 13.08
CA LEU A 82 8.37 -2.69 12.29
C LEU A 82 9.62 -2.23 13.06
N SER A 83 9.50 -1.94 14.35
CA SER A 83 10.64 -1.53 15.18
C SER A 83 11.72 -2.60 15.26
N GLU A 84 11.34 -3.88 15.26
CA GLU A 84 12.28 -5.02 15.24
C GLU A 84 13.15 -5.07 13.96
N THR A 85 12.74 -4.40 12.89
CA THR A 85 13.49 -4.33 11.61
C THR A 85 14.37 -3.08 11.49
N LEU A 86 14.29 -2.16 12.45
CA LEU A 86 14.98 -0.87 12.44
C LEU A 86 16.00 -0.77 13.60
N PRO A 87 16.99 0.15 13.51
CA PRO A 87 17.89 0.44 14.63
C PRO A 87 17.13 0.93 15.87
N GLU A 88 17.65 0.62 17.06
CA GLU A 88 17.01 0.92 18.36
C GLU A 88 16.58 2.39 18.54
N LYS A 89 17.32 3.34 17.95
CA LYS A 89 17.01 4.77 18.00
C LYS A 89 15.76 5.16 17.19
N LEU A 90 15.30 4.33 16.27
CA LEU A 90 14.13 4.56 15.41
C LEU A 90 12.92 3.76 15.91
N CYS A 91 12.38 4.17 17.06
CA CYS A 91 11.31 3.44 17.76
C CYS A 91 9.96 4.18 17.83
N VAL A 92 9.87 5.39 17.27
CA VAL A 92 8.63 6.20 17.25
C VAL A 92 8.10 6.26 15.82
N PHE A 93 6.80 5.96 15.64
CA PHE A 93 6.17 5.85 14.32
C PHE A 93 4.97 6.80 14.18
N TYR A 94 4.94 7.49 13.04
CA TYR A 94 3.77 8.22 12.56
C TYR A 94 3.28 7.57 11.26
N PHE A 95 2.05 7.04 11.26
CA PHE A 95 1.48 6.37 10.10
C PHE A 95 0.74 7.37 9.21
N LEU A 96 1.02 7.31 7.90
CA LEU A 96 0.54 8.25 6.88
C LEU A 96 0.12 7.47 5.63
N ASN A 97 -0.61 8.13 4.71
CA ASN A 97 -1.22 7.46 3.56
C ASN A 97 -0.37 7.54 2.29
N SER A 98 0.68 8.36 2.28
CA SER A 98 1.57 8.49 1.12
C SER A 98 2.99 8.91 1.52
N GLY A 99 3.93 8.69 0.59
CA GLY A 99 5.30 9.19 0.75
C GLY A 99 5.40 10.73 0.77
N SER A 100 4.51 11.43 0.05
CA SER A 100 4.48 12.89 0.06
C SER A 100 4.11 13.45 1.43
N GLU A 101 3.10 12.87 2.09
CA GLU A 101 2.73 13.22 3.47
C GLU A 101 3.88 12.92 4.43
N ALA A 102 4.57 11.79 4.26
CA ALA A 102 5.73 11.42 5.08
C ALA A 102 6.86 12.43 4.98
N ASN A 103 7.17 12.88 3.76
CA ASN A 103 8.20 13.90 3.55
C ASN A 103 7.81 15.26 4.15
N ASP A 104 6.56 15.70 3.98
CA ASP A 104 6.11 16.98 4.57
C ASP A 104 6.15 16.93 6.11
N LEU A 105 5.72 15.83 6.73
CA LEU A 105 5.80 15.67 8.18
C LEU A 105 7.27 15.63 8.65
N ALA A 106 8.14 14.89 7.97
CA ALA A 106 9.56 14.83 8.33
C ALA A 106 10.21 16.22 8.28
N LEU A 107 9.91 17.02 7.25
CA LEU A 107 10.39 18.39 7.15
C LEU A 107 9.85 19.30 8.26
N ARG A 108 8.61 19.09 8.70
CA ARG A 108 8.02 19.82 9.84
C ARG A 108 8.65 19.44 11.17
N LEU A 109 8.99 18.17 11.38
CA LEU A 109 9.64 17.70 12.61
C LEU A 109 11.12 18.10 12.70
N ALA A 110 11.78 18.30 11.55
CA ALA A 110 13.18 18.73 11.48
C ALA A 110 13.38 20.24 11.64
N ARG A 111 12.32 21.04 11.51
CA ARG A 111 12.32 22.50 11.73
C ARG A 111 12.17 22.82 13.21
#